data_AF-A0A143PIV9-F1
#
_entry.id   AF-A0A143PIV9-F1
#
_cell.length_a   1.000
_cell.length_b   1.000
_cell.length_c   1.000
_cell.angle_alpha   90.00
_cell.angle_beta   90.00
_cell.angle_gamma   90.00
#
_symmetry.space_group_name_H-M   'P 1'
#
loop_
_entity.id
_entity.type
_entity.pdbx_description
1 polymer ?
#
loop_
_entity_poly.entity_id
_entity_poly.type
_entity_poly.pdbx_seq_one_letter_code
_entity_poly.pdbx_strand_id
1 'polypeptide(L)' 'MPKPPKDDLNGRSGSWPPSPHRLDAMIEEATVEAYGESEQATAFLTTLEEYLPLPFGATVLGDALAM' A
#
# COMPACT_ATOMS: atom_id res chain seq x y z
N MET A 1 -6.45 27.34 19.72
CA MET A 1 -6.49 25.89 19.45
C MET A 1 -5.07 25.40 19.34
N PRO A 2 -4.67 24.35 20.08
CA PRO A 2 -3.39 23.69 19.83
C PRO A 2 -3.39 23.14 18.40
N LYS A 3 -2.28 23.32 17.68
CA LYS A 3 -2.09 22.69 16.36
C LYS A 3 -2.16 21.17 16.55
N PRO A 4 -2.78 20.42 15.62
CA PRO A 4 -2.76 18.97 15.69
C PRO A 4 -1.30 18.51 15.74
N PRO A 5 -1.00 17.41 16.46
CA PRO A 5 0.32 16.81 16.45
C PRO A 5 0.75 16.62 14.99
N LYS A 6 1.99 16.98 14.66
CA LYS A 6 2.53 16.56 13.37
C LYS A 6 2.60 15.05 13.45
N ASP A 7 1.80 14.37 12.64
CA ASP A 7 1.83 12.93 12.48
C ASP A 7 3.29 12.47 12.38
N ASP A 8 3.80 11.96 13.49
CA ASP A 8 5.09 11.36 13.64
C ASP A 8 5.00 9.89 13.22
N LEU A 9 4.58 9.67 11.97
CA LEU A 9 4.60 8.35 11.29
C LEU A 9 6.04 7.92 10.93
N ASN A 10 7.05 8.43 11.65
CA ASN A 10 8.45 8.21 11.34
C ASN A 10 8.99 6.95 12.03
N GLY A 11 8.56 5.80 11.54
CA GLY A 11 9.22 4.51 11.76
C GLY A 11 9.82 3.88 10.50
N ARG A 12 9.46 4.35 9.29
CA ARG A 12 10.08 3.95 8.02
C ARG A 12 10.05 5.13 7.06
N SER A 13 11.13 5.91 7.01
CA SER A 13 11.32 7.04 6.09
C SER A 13 11.59 6.56 4.66
N GLY A 14 10.72 5.72 4.10
CA GLY A 14 10.61 5.56 2.66
C GLY A 14 9.74 6.71 2.16
N SER A 15 10.34 7.70 1.51
CA SER A 15 9.59 8.73 0.78
C SER A 15 8.56 8.04 -0.10
N TRP A 16 7.27 8.21 0.19
CA TRP A 16 6.23 7.84 -0.74
C TRP A 16 6.11 8.94 -1.80
N PRO A 17 6.08 8.61 -3.10
CA PRO A 17 6.03 7.26 -3.66
C PRO A 17 7.42 6.57 -3.72
N PRO A 18 7.47 5.22 -3.73
CA PRO A 18 8.69 4.47 -3.97
C PRO A 18 9.37 4.90 -5.28
N SER A 19 10.70 4.75 -5.35
CA SER A 19 11.42 4.97 -6.61
C SER A 19 10.93 3.99 -7.68
N PRO A 20 11.03 4.33 -8.98
CA PRO A 20 10.64 3.42 -10.06
C PRO A 20 11.25 2.02 -9.91
N HIS A 21 12.56 1.94 -9.66
CA HIS A 21 13.25 0.67 -9.41
C HIS A 21 12.72 -0.09 -8.18
N ARG A 22 12.32 0.62 -7.12
CA ARG A 22 11.71 -0.05 -5.95
C ARG A 22 10.33 -0.57 -6.28
N LEU A 23 9.56 0.16 -7.09
CA LEU A 23 8.24 -0.26 -7.55
C LEU A 23 8.35 -1.48 -8.47
N ASP A 24 9.29 -1.49 -9.41
CA ASP A 24 9.54 -2.63 -10.30
C ASP A 24 9.87 -3.91 -9.48
N ALA A 25 10.74 -3.79 -8.49
CA ALA A 25 11.08 -4.91 -7.61
C ALA A 25 9.86 -5.42 -6.80
N MET A 26 8.96 -4.53 -6.37
CA MET A 26 7.73 -4.93 -5.68
C MET A 26 6.75 -5.64 -6.63
N ILE A 27 6.70 -5.24 -7.90
CA ILE A 27 5.88 -5.89 -8.92
C ILE A 27 6.45 -7.28 -9.25
N GLU A 28 7.76 -7.40 -9.43
CA GLU A 28 8.44 -8.68 -9.66
C GLU A 28 8.19 -9.67 -8.51
N GLU A 29 8.33 -9.20 -7.27
CA GLU A 29 8.02 -10.01 -6.08
C GLU A 29 6.56 -10.49 -6.07
N ALA A 30 5.60 -9.58 -6.31
CA ALA A 30 4.18 -9.91 -6.30
C ALA A 30 3.73 -10.79 -7.48
N THR A 31 4.49 -10.85 -8.57
CA THR A 31 4.08 -11.54 -9.82
C THR A 31 4.98 -12.70 -10.23
N VAL A 32 5.92 -13.11 -9.38
CA VAL A 32 6.94 -14.13 -9.69
C VAL A 32 6.35 -15.47 -10.18
N GLU A 33 5.21 -15.89 -9.63
CA GLU A 33 4.48 -17.11 -10.02
C GLU A 33 3.22 -16.82 -10.85
N ALA A 34 3.06 -15.61 -11.38
CA ALA A 34 1.87 -15.20 -12.11
C ALA A 34 2.06 -15.23 -13.63
N TYR A 35 1.36 -16.14 -14.30
CA TYR A 35 1.38 -16.36 -15.75
C TYR A 35 0.10 -15.85 -16.41
N GLY A 36 0.01 -14.52 -16.54
CA GLY A 36 -1.08 -13.83 -17.23
C GLY A 36 -1.98 -13.03 -16.29
N GLU A 37 -2.96 -12.34 -16.87
CA GLU A 37 -3.72 -11.28 -16.19
C GLU A 37 -4.50 -11.78 -14.97
N SER A 38 -5.16 -12.94 -15.07
CA SER A 38 -5.94 -13.50 -13.95
C SER A 38 -5.06 -13.86 -12.76
N GLU A 39 -3.87 -14.40 -13.03
CA GLU A 39 -2.93 -14.79 -11.99
C GLU A 39 -2.25 -13.56 -11.38
N GLN A 40 -1.93 -12.55 -12.19
CA GLN A 40 -1.39 -11.28 -11.72
C GLN A 40 -2.38 -10.54 -10.79
N ALA A 41 -3.66 -10.49 -11.15
CA ALA A 41 -4.69 -9.89 -10.31
C ALA A 41 -4.82 -10.62 -8.97
N THR A 42 -4.76 -11.95 -8.99
CA THR A 42 -4.81 -12.78 -7.79
C THR A 42 -3.58 -12.55 -6.90
N ALA A 43 -2.39 -12.57 -7.49
CA ALA A 43 -1.15 -12.41 -6.75
C ALA A 43 -1.02 -10.99 -6.12
N PHE A 44 -1.54 -9.98 -6.81
CA PHE A 44 -1.64 -8.63 -6.26
C PHE A 44 -2.60 -8.57 -5.06
N LEU A 45 -3.79 -9.18 -5.16
CA LEU A 45 -4.75 -9.26 -4.06
C LEU A 45 -4.15 -9.96 -2.83
N THR A 46 -3.51 -11.13 -3.01
CA THR A 46 -2.92 -11.88 -1.89
C THR A 46 -1.79 -11.12 -1.21
N THR A 47 -0.98 -10.41 -2.00
CA THR A 47 0.09 -9.54 -1.47
C THR A 47 -0.48 -8.41 -0.62
N LEU A 48 -1.60 -7.81 -1.04
CA LEU A 48 -2.28 -6.79 -0.25
C LEU A 48 -2.86 -7.38 1.05
N GLU A 49 -3.48 -8.55 1.00
CA GLU A 49 -4.03 -9.20 2.20
C GLU A 49 -2.95 -9.56 3.23
N GLU A 50 -1.75 -9.93 2.79
CA GLU A 50 -0.64 -10.27 3.68
C GLU A 50 -0.01 -9.04 4.34
N TYR A 51 0.19 -7.95 3.57
CA TYR A 51 0.99 -6.81 4.02
C TYR A 51 0.19 -5.57 4.43
N LEU A 52 -1.09 -5.47 4.08
CA LEU A 52 -1.92 -4.31 4.44
C LEU A 52 -2.50 -4.50 5.85
N PRO A 53 -2.02 -3.74 6.85
CA PRO A 53 -2.56 -3.86 8.20
C PRO A 53 -4.04 -3.42 8.24
N LEU A 54 -4.88 -4.27 8.83
CA LEU A 54 -6.30 -4.01 9.05
C LEU A 54 -6.60 -3.94 10.57
N PRO A 55 -7.59 -3.12 11.00
CA PRO A 55 -8.32 -2.13 10.22
C PRO A 55 -7.48 -0.87 9.97
N PHE A 56 -7.78 -0.11 8.91
CA PHE A 56 -7.17 1.20 8.63
C PHE A 56 -8.21 2.21 8.14
N GLY A 57 -8.10 3.46 8.58
CA GLY A 57 -8.94 4.53 8.06
C GLY A 57 -8.64 4.81 6.58
N ALA A 58 -9.68 5.00 5.78
CA ALA A 58 -9.56 5.24 4.34
C ALA A 58 -10.38 6.46 3.92
N THR A 59 -9.90 7.18 2.90
CA THR A 59 -10.63 8.26 2.23
C THR A 59 -10.87 7.85 0.79
N VAL A 60 -12.14 7.74 0.39
CA VAL A 60 -12.52 7.39 -0.98
C VAL A 60 -13.00 8.65 -1.68
N LEU A 61 -12.27 9.08 -2.71
CA LEU A 61 -12.60 10.26 -3.53
C LEU A 61 -12.87 11.55 -2.72
N GLY A 62 -12.19 11.70 -1.57
CA GLY A 62 -12.31 12.86 -0.69
C GLY A 62 -13.21 12.66 0.54
N ASP A 63 -13.99 11.58 0.58
CA ASP A 63 -14.86 11.26 1.70
C ASP A 63 -14.22 10.22 2.62
N ALA A 64 -14.12 10.55 3.91
CA ALA A 64 -13.64 9.62 4.91
C ALA A 64 -14.65 8.48 5.10
N LEU A 65 -14.16 7.24 5.00
CA LEU A 65 -14.94 6.06 5.33
C LEU A 65 -15.03 5.93 6.86
N ALA A 66 -16.26 5.85 7.36
CA ALA A 66 -16.51 5.43 8.73
C ALA A 66 -16.29 3.92 8.83
N MET A 67 -15.31 3.50 9.64
CA MET A 67 -15.05 2.10 9.96
C MET A 67 -15.82 1.67 11.20
#